data_AF-A0A954FHY6-F1
#
_entry.id   AF-A0A954FHY6-F1
#
_cell.length_a   1.000
_cell.length_b   1.000
_cell.length_c   1.000
_cell.angle_alpha   90.00
_cell.angle_beta   90.00
_cell.angle_gamma   90.00
#
_symmetry.space_group_name_H-M   'P 1'
#
loop_
_entity.id
_entity.type
_entity.pdbx_description
1 polymer ?
#
loop_
_entity_poly.entity_id
_entity_poly.type
_entity_poly.pdbx_seq_one_letter_code
_entity_poly.pdbx_strand_id
1 'polypeptide(L)' 'TGWQGDSIFLSDPADSDAAPVRVTVRSTLDWRRPYVNEGERFRVTGIVGQFASTAPWNDGYRVLVRYPSDLLELNAEATN' A
#
# COMPACT_ATOMS: atom_id res chain seq x y z
N THR A 1 -7.91 4.71 20.68
CA THR A 1 -7.38 5.42 19.49
C THR A 1 -6.96 4.37 18.49
N GLY A 2 -7.48 4.47 17.26
CA GLY A 2 -7.69 3.35 16.34
C GLY A 2 -6.41 2.71 15.79
N TRP A 3 -6.47 1.38 15.62
CA TRP A 3 -5.45 0.58 14.97
C TRP A 3 -5.19 1.10 13.55
N GLN A 4 -4.00 1.60 13.25
CA GLN A 4 -3.55 1.87 11.87
C GLN A 4 -3.09 0.56 11.18
N GLY A 5 -3.95 -0.47 11.18
CA GLY A 5 -3.69 -1.79 10.57
C GLY A 5 -3.96 -1.85 9.06
N ASP A 6 -4.46 -0.76 8.49
CA ASP A 6 -5.00 -0.68 7.12
C ASP A 6 -3.92 -0.49 6.04
N SER A 7 -2.64 -0.40 6.42
CA SER A 7 -1.55 -0.10 5.48
C SER A 7 -0.55 -1.24 5.33
N ILE A 8 0.01 -1.36 4.12
CA ILE A 8 1.23 -2.12 3.83
C ILE A 8 2.31 -1.15 3.34
N PHE A 9 3.56 -1.61 3.38
CA PHE A 9 4.70 -0.89 2.83
C PHE A 9 5.27 -1.69 1.68
N LEU A 10 5.47 -1.04 0.54
CA LEU A 10 6.10 -1.64 -0.63
C LEU A 10 7.45 -0.99 -0.84
N SER A 11 8.51 -1.80 -0.83
CA SER A 11 9.84 -1.41 -1.29
C SER A 11 9.95 -1.61 -2.80
N ASP A 12 10.78 -0.79 -3.45
CA ASP A 12 11.14 -1.03 -4.84
C ASP A 12 12.19 -2.14 -4.91
N PRO A 13 11.92 -3.29 -5.58
CA PRO A 13 12.92 -4.34 -5.72
C PRO A 13 14.11 -3.95 -6.61
N ALA A 14 13.98 -2.91 -7.44
CA ALA A 14 15.06 -2.39 -8.27
C ALA A 14 15.93 -1.34 -7.55
N ASP A 15 15.42 -0.74 -6.47
CA ASP A 15 16.11 0.25 -5.66
C ASP A 15 15.82 0.01 -4.17
N SER A 16 16.72 -0.72 -3.51
CA SER A 16 16.59 -1.05 -2.09
C SER A 16 16.81 0.15 -1.17
N ASP A 17 17.41 1.23 -1.66
CA ASP A 17 17.69 2.44 -0.88
C ASP A 17 16.51 3.43 -0.95
N ALA A 18 15.58 3.24 -1.89
CA ALA A 18 14.35 4.01 -1.96
C ALA A 18 13.48 3.79 -0.73
N ALA A 19 12.92 4.89 -0.21
CA ALA A 19 11.99 4.83 0.90
C ALA A 19 10.74 4.03 0.51
N PRO A 20 10.25 3.12 1.37
CA PRO A 20 9.10 2.30 1.03
C PRO A 20 7.82 3.13 0.91
N VAL A 21 7.02 2.81 -0.09
CA VAL A 21 5.74 3.46 -0.35
C VAL A 21 4.68 2.88 0.59
N ARG A 22 4.03 3.75 1.36
CA ARG A 22 2.87 3.37 2.17
C ARG A 22 1.64 3.23 1.27
N VAL A 23 0.99 2.07 1.29
CA VAL A 23 -0.25 1.80 0.59
C VAL A 23 -1.34 1.56 1.62
N THR A 24 -2.44 2.31 1.56
CA THR A 24 -3.54 2.23 2.52
C THR A 24 -4.81 1.70 1.85
N VAL A 25 -5.37 0.64 2.42
CA VAL A 25 -6.71 0.12 2.11
C VAL A 25 -7.62 0.52 3.26
N ARG A 26 -8.45 1.55 3.06
CA ARG A 26 -9.29 2.09 4.14
C ARG A 26 -10.29 1.02 4.59
N SER A 27 -10.36 0.79 5.90
CA SER A 27 -11.35 -0.09 6.54
C SER A 27 -12.82 0.28 6.27
N THR A 28 -13.08 1.50 5.78
CA THR A 28 -14.42 1.97 5.39
C THR A 28 -14.84 1.55 3.98
N LEU A 29 -13.98 0.86 3.22
CA LEU A 29 -14.33 0.33 1.91
C LEU A 29 -15.18 -0.94 2.06
N ASP A 30 -16.01 -1.23 1.05
CA ASP A 30 -16.84 -2.45 1.01
C ASP A 30 -16.03 -3.74 0.77
N TRP A 31 -14.71 -3.62 0.76
CA TRP A 31 -13.78 -4.74 0.61
C TRP A 31 -12.62 -4.59 1.58
N ARG A 32 -11.94 -5.71 1.84
CA ARG A 32 -10.80 -5.76 2.76
C ARG A 32 -9.56 -6.18 2.02
N ARG A 33 -8.44 -5.61 2.44
CA ARG A 33 -7.13 -6.05 1.98
C ARG A 33 -7.00 -7.57 2.17
N PRO A 34 -6.49 -8.30 1.17
CA PRO A 34 -6.10 -9.69 1.39
C PRO A 34 -5.03 -9.77 2.49
N TYR A 35 -4.82 -10.98 3.02
CA TYR A 35 -3.65 -11.22 3.85
C TYR A 35 -2.39 -11.03 3.00
N VAL A 36 -1.35 -10.42 3.58
CA VAL A 36 -0.10 -10.09 2.89
C VAL A 36 1.05 -10.62 3.73
N ASN A 37 1.97 -11.35 3.10
CA ASN A 37 3.21 -11.81 3.71
C ASN A 37 4.39 -10.94 3.29
N GLU A 38 5.41 -10.85 4.16
CA GLU A 38 6.67 -10.23 3.79
C GLU A 38 7.32 -10.99 2.62
N GLY A 39 7.82 -10.24 1.63
CA GLY A 39 8.47 -10.78 0.42
C GLY A 39 7.52 -11.01 -0.77
N GLU A 40 6.20 -10.94 -0.57
CA GLU A 40 5.24 -10.96 -1.68
C GLU A 40 5.36 -9.70 -2.55
N ARG A 41 5.12 -9.86 -3.85
CA ARG A 41 5.22 -8.77 -4.83
C ARG A 41 3.83 -8.32 -5.25
N PHE A 42 3.60 -7.02 -5.17
CA PHE A 42 2.33 -6.42 -5.55
C PHE A 42 2.50 -5.32 -6.59
N ARG A 43 1.55 -5.26 -7.53
CA ARG A 43 1.27 -4.08 -8.33
C ARG A 43 0.15 -3.30 -7.65
N VAL A 44 0.41 -2.02 -7.41
CA VAL A 44 -0.55 -1.12 -6.79
C VAL A 44 -0.89 0.03 -7.72
N THR A 45 -2.19 0.27 -7.88
CA THR A 45 -2.74 1.47 -8.51
C THR A 45 -3.56 2.22 -7.47
N GLY A 46 -3.61 3.54 -7.51
CA GLY A 46 -4.41 4.27 -6.55
C GLY A 46 -4.23 5.77 -6.65
N ILE A 47 -4.83 6.47 -5.69
CA ILE A 47 -4.74 7.93 -5.59
C ILE A 47 -3.63 8.28 -4.61
N VAL A 48 -2.65 9.06 -5.05
CA VAL A 48 -1.62 9.59 -4.15
C VAL A 48 -2.24 10.67 -3.25
N GLY A 49 -1.96 10.58 -1.96
CA GLY A 49 -2.37 11.59 -0.98
C GLY A 49 -1.29 11.80 0.08
N GLN A 50 -1.43 12.90 0.80
CA GLN A 50 -0.55 13.25 1.90
C GLN A 50 -1.35 13.38 3.19
N PHE A 51 -0.81 12.84 4.28
CA PHE A 51 -1.30 13.13 5.62
C PHE A 51 -0.09 13.34 6.52
N ALA A 52 0.30 14.59 6.65
CA ALA A 52 1.39 15.10 7.47
C ALA A 52 0.81 16.03 8.54
N SER A 53 1.21 15.85 9.80
CA SER A 53 0.64 16.61 10.93
C SER A 53 1.29 17.97 11.16
N THR A 54 2.51 18.19 10.64
CA THR A 54 3.31 19.40 10.91
C THR A 54 4.23 19.72 9.73
N ALA A 55 4.51 21.01 9.53
CA ALA A 55 5.51 21.44 8.54
C ALA A 55 6.94 21.08 9.01
N PRO A 56 7.89 20.81 8.09
CA PRO A 56 7.73 20.75 6.64
C PRO A 56 6.97 19.49 6.17
N TRP A 57 6.10 19.64 5.17
CA TRP A 57 5.26 18.53 4.64
C TRP A 57 6.03 17.63 3.67
N ASN A 58 7.13 17.05 4.14
CA ASN A 58 7.97 16.13 3.36
C ASN A 58 7.70 14.66 3.70
N ASP A 59 6.74 14.37 4.57
CA ASP A 59 6.39 13.04 5.02
C ASP A 59 4.92 12.69 4.76
N GLY A 60 4.53 11.48 5.18
CA GLY A 60 3.13 11.07 5.22
C GLY A 60 2.46 10.76 3.88
N TYR A 61 3.23 10.79 2.78
CA TYR A 61 2.77 10.36 1.46
C TYR A 61 2.32 8.90 1.47
N ARG A 62 1.21 8.63 0.78
CA ARG A 62 0.63 7.30 0.67
C ARG A 62 -0.18 7.15 -0.61
N VAL A 63 -0.31 5.92 -1.06
CA VAL A 63 -1.25 5.53 -2.11
C VAL A 63 -2.53 5.03 -1.45
N LEU A 64 -3.66 5.60 -1.85
CA LEU A 64 -5.00 5.20 -1.43
C LEU A 64 -5.61 4.29 -2.50
N VAL A 65 -5.75 3.03 -2.15
CA VAL A 65 -6.37 1.99 -2.99
C VAL A 65 -7.90 2.15 -2.90
N ARG A 66 -8.61 1.98 -4.02
CA ARG A 66 -10.08 2.16 -4.06
C ARG A 66 -10.80 0.85 -4.25
N TYR A 67 -10.31 0.01 -5.15
CA TYR A 67 -10.95 -1.24 -5.57
C TYR A 67 -10.05 -2.45 -5.29
N PRO A 68 -10.59 -3.68 -5.20
CA PRO A 68 -9.74 -4.87 -5.09
C PRO A 68 -8.70 -4.98 -6.21
N SER A 69 -9.07 -4.58 -7.43
CA SER A 69 -8.19 -4.58 -8.61
C SER A 69 -7.03 -3.58 -8.54
N ASP A 70 -7.05 -2.65 -7.59
CA ASP A 70 -5.99 -1.68 -7.38
C ASP A 70 -4.82 -2.28 -6.58
N LEU A 71 -4.97 -3.49 -5.99
CA LEU A 71 -3.93 -4.21 -5.25
C LEU A 71 -3.83 -5.65 -5.77
N LEU A 72 -2.91 -5.89 -6.71
CA LEU A 72 -2.75 -7.17 -7.40
C LEU A 72 -1.43 -7.83 -7.01
N GLU A 73 -1.47 -9.07 -6.54
CA GLU A 73 -0.26 -9.87 -6.34
C GLU A 73 0.29 -10.34 -7.69
N LEU A 74 1.60 -10.16 -7.91
CA LEU A 74 2.26 -10.46 -9.18
C LEU A 74 2.71 -11.91 -9.31
N ASN A 75 2.75 -12.67 -8.21
CA ASN A 75 3.20 -14.06 -8.20
C ASN A 75 2.05 -15.08 -8.27
N ALA A 76 0.79 -14.63 -8.22
CA ALA A 76 -0.40 -15.48 -8.26
C ALA A 76 -0.69 -16.09 -9.65
N GLU A 77 0.08 -15.74 -10.69
CA GLU A 77 -0.11 -16.27 -12.06
C GLU A 77 0.57 -17.63 -12.31
N ALA A 78 1.21 -18.26 -11.32
CA ALA A 78 1.91 -19.54 -11.47
C ALA A 78 1.11 -20.78 -11.01
N THR A 79 -0.22 -20.74 -11.03
CA THR A 79 -1.05 -21.94 -10.77
C THR A 79 -2.24 -21.98 -11.72
N ASN A 80 -2.01 -22.50 -12.92
CA ASN A 80 -2.99 -23.21 -13.75
C ASN A 80 -2.26 -24.20 -14.64
#